data_AF-A0A1I7YUL7-F1
#
_entry.id   AF-A0A1I7YUL7-F1
#
_cell.length_a   1.000
_cell.length_b   1.000
_cell.length_c   1.000
_cell.angle_alpha   90.00
_cell.angle_beta   90.00
_cell.angle_gamma   90.00
#
_symmetry.space_group_name_H-M   'P 1'
#
loop_
_entity.id
_entity.type
_entity.pdbx_description
1 polymer ?
#
loop_
_entity_poly.entity_id
_entity_poly.type
_entity_poly.pdbx_seq_one_letter_code
_entity_poly.pdbx_strand_id
1 'polypeptide(L)'
;MDHLFYDLVEEIVGYLPREDVDTIAYVAKRCQELKNWSAAAEDQLENRFLLDVAVVVDENAPKVYLCAKKTLPDGSKVYWDFTRWRYAWIKGIVINGASVRNSIVEADVDQVLRTVSLPIQPSDDLYALRVGRLSISLPFGQYSDCDNLGAPHRDYFVLSPESSALALRILQVVQKEFTIVDMNRAAFEDPSGICLDFITDYLAHGPNLETLFYYHGHQVGKRPEDRRIWPVIAPLFAQERGAGKELGGLLNLRLVNLPFKNEDIERIVESWWQSDGILEPKSVGWDRPRNTLLRDLKKKYSCVEHRDGAYIPHPTRESSMYVTKKYIRVMKYRPWHVPVDFKWIDSVIDEWMKGEGYLLWHGKTRFFFTFKSKDDWTALVEKYGPAVGTDGRLLSIPHPHHCHLEVSKEDGYFAIETMF
;
A
#
# COMPACT_ATOMS: atom_id res chain seq x y z
N MET A 1 13.35 -34.77 18.81
CA MET A 1 12.11 -33.96 18.66
C MET A 1 11.01 -34.53 19.56
N ASP A 2 10.81 -35.84 19.47
CA ASP A 2 10.16 -36.76 20.40
C ASP A 2 10.45 -36.55 21.91
N HIS A 3 11.69 -36.19 22.28
CA HIS A 3 12.05 -35.99 23.69
C HIS A 3 11.84 -34.57 24.24
N LEU A 4 11.31 -33.64 23.44
CA LEU A 4 11.06 -32.28 23.94
C LEU A 4 9.89 -32.26 24.93
N PHE A 5 10.06 -31.53 26.02
CA PHE A 5 9.01 -31.32 27.02
C PHE A 5 7.83 -30.54 26.42
N TYR A 6 6.63 -30.81 26.92
CA TYR A 6 5.41 -30.18 26.45
C TYR A 6 5.51 -28.65 26.42
N ASP A 7 6.02 -28.03 27.50
CA ASP A 7 6.08 -26.57 27.60
C ASP A 7 6.95 -25.94 26.50
N LEU A 8 8.09 -26.56 26.18
CA LEU A 8 8.95 -26.09 25.09
C LEU A 8 8.30 -26.29 23.72
N VAL A 9 7.60 -27.42 23.52
CA VAL A 9 6.88 -27.68 22.27
C VAL A 9 5.71 -26.71 22.10
N GLU A 10 4.97 -26.44 23.17
CA GLU A 10 3.86 -25.49 23.19
C GLU A 10 4.33 -24.06 22.91
N GLU A 11 5.47 -23.64 23.49
CA GLU A 11 6.10 -22.36 23.16
C GLU A 11 6.42 -22.28 21.66
N ILE A 12 7.07 -23.31 21.09
CA ILE A 12 7.40 -23.36 19.66
C ILE A 12 6.12 -23.26 18.81
N VAL A 13 5.12 -24.11 19.08
CA VAL A 13 3.85 -24.18 18.34
C VAL A 13 3.05 -22.88 18.48
N GLY A 14 3.16 -22.22 19.63
CA GLY A 14 2.52 -20.94 19.91
C GLY A 14 2.98 -19.78 19.02
N TYR A 15 4.14 -19.89 18.38
CA TYR A 15 4.65 -18.93 17.39
C TYR A 15 4.37 -19.31 15.93
N LEU A 16 3.80 -20.48 15.66
CA LEU A 16 3.60 -20.98 14.30
C LEU A 16 2.24 -20.58 13.71
N PRO A 17 2.20 -20.23 12.40
CA PRO A 17 0.97 -20.07 11.62
C PRO A 17 -0.03 -21.21 11.84
N ARG A 18 -1.33 -20.92 11.73
CA ARG A 18 -2.37 -21.93 12.00
C ARG A 18 -2.23 -23.15 11.07
N GLU A 19 -1.95 -22.93 9.79
CA GLU A 19 -1.75 -24.02 8.81
C GLU A 19 -0.56 -24.92 9.15
N ASP A 20 0.53 -24.34 9.64
CA ASP A 20 1.70 -25.10 10.10
C ASP A 20 1.34 -25.92 11.34
N VAL A 21 0.57 -25.35 12.27
CA VAL A 21 0.08 -26.08 13.45
C VAL A 21 -0.89 -27.20 13.07
N ASP A 22 -1.79 -26.97 12.12
CA ASP A 22 -2.67 -28.02 11.56
C ASP A 22 -1.86 -29.16 10.95
N THR A 23 -0.80 -28.82 10.19
CA THR A 23 0.12 -29.80 9.59
C THR A 23 0.87 -30.58 10.67
N ILE A 24 1.38 -29.91 11.71
CA ILE A 24 2.04 -30.54 12.85
C ILE A 24 1.07 -31.48 13.57
N ALA A 25 -0.16 -31.04 13.88
CA ALA A 25 -1.17 -31.87 14.52
C ALA A 25 -1.45 -33.13 13.69
N TYR A 26 -1.64 -32.98 12.39
CA TYR A 26 -1.89 -34.09 11.47
C TYR A 26 -0.74 -35.11 11.42
N VAL A 27 0.50 -34.64 11.29
CA VAL A 27 1.70 -35.50 11.21
C VAL A 27 1.98 -36.16 12.56
N ALA A 28 1.97 -35.40 13.64
CA ALA A 28 2.29 -35.89 14.99
C ALA A 28 1.25 -36.91 15.49
N LYS A 29 -0.03 -36.77 15.11
CA LYS A 29 -1.09 -37.73 15.45
C LYS A 29 -0.84 -39.15 14.93
N ARG A 30 -0.01 -39.30 13.89
CA ARG A 30 0.37 -40.59 13.31
C ARG A 30 1.61 -41.22 13.94
N CYS A 31 2.31 -40.50 14.82
CA CYS A 31 3.56 -40.94 15.44
C CYS A 31 3.47 -40.86 16.97
N GLN A 32 3.44 -42.01 17.65
CA GLN A 32 3.33 -42.07 19.11
C GLN A 32 4.49 -41.37 19.84
N GLU A 33 5.68 -41.34 19.23
CA GLU A 33 6.87 -40.67 19.77
C GLU A 33 6.71 -39.14 19.80
N LEU A 34 5.80 -38.57 18.99
CA LEU A 34 5.51 -37.13 18.93
C LEU A 34 4.28 -36.73 19.75
N LYS A 35 3.95 -37.47 20.82
CA LYS A 35 2.81 -37.20 21.70
C LYS A 35 2.70 -35.73 22.13
N ASN A 36 3.82 -35.13 22.58
CA ASN A 36 3.81 -33.76 23.09
C ASN A 36 3.51 -32.74 21.98
N TRP A 37 3.99 -33.00 20.76
CA TRP A 37 3.70 -32.18 19.58
C TRP A 37 2.24 -32.27 19.17
N SER A 38 1.67 -33.48 19.13
CA SER A 38 0.25 -33.68 18.83
C SER A 38 -0.62 -32.95 19.86
N ALA A 39 -0.31 -33.12 21.15
CA ALA A 39 -1.07 -32.49 22.23
C ALA A 39 -0.98 -30.96 22.21
N ALA A 40 0.22 -30.39 22.05
CA ALA A 40 0.39 -28.94 22.01
C ALA A 40 -0.25 -28.31 20.77
N ALA A 41 -0.17 -28.97 19.61
CA ALA A 41 -0.80 -28.51 18.38
C ALA A 41 -2.34 -28.56 18.47
N GLU A 42 -2.91 -29.67 18.94
CA GLU A 42 -4.37 -29.76 19.15
C GLU A 42 -4.85 -28.73 20.18
N ASP A 43 -4.12 -28.54 21.29
CA ASP A 43 -4.42 -27.52 22.30
C ASP A 43 -4.41 -26.10 21.71
N GLN A 44 -3.39 -25.76 20.92
CA GLN A 44 -3.31 -24.48 20.23
C GLN A 44 -4.43 -24.30 19.21
N LEU A 45 -4.77 -25.31 18.42
CA LEU A 45 -5.84 -25.21 17.41
C LEU A 45 -7.23 -25.02 18.03
N GLU A 46 -7.49 -25.66 19.17
CA GLU A 46 -8.74 -25.56 19.91
C GLU A 46 -8.87 -24.23 20.64
N ASN A 47 -7.76 -23.76 21.24
CA ASN A 47 -7.81 -22.66 22.19
C ASN A 47 -7.35 -21.31 21.62
N ARG A 48 -6.70 -21.26 20.45
CA ARG A 48 -6.22 -20.02 19.80
C ARG A 48 -7.35 -19.07 19.48
N PHE A 49 -7.13 -17.79 19.74
CA PHE A 49 -8.08 -16.72 19.43
C PHE A 49 -7.40 -15.43 18.98
N LEU A 50 -8.15 -14.62 18.24
CA LEU A 50 -7.67 -13.37 17.65
C LEU A 50 -8.08 -12.17 18.50
N LEU A 51 -7.16 -11.21 18.61
CA LEU A 51 -7.32 -9.96 19.34
C LEU A 51 -7.31 -8.75 18.41
N ASP A 52 -8.29 -7.86 18.60
CA ASP A 52 -8.19 -6.46 18.19
C ASP A 52 -7.73 -5.64 19.41
N VAL A 53 -6.54 -5.06 19.32
CA VAL A 53 -5.88 -4.32 20.40
C VAL A 53 -5.96 -2.82 20.12
N ALA A 54 -6.40 -2.05 21.11
CA ALA A 54 -6.35 -0.60 21.11
C ALA A 54 -5.56 -0.12 22.31
N VAL A 55 -4.51 0.65 22.05
CA VAL A 55 -3.66 1.31 23.04
C VAL A 55 -3.88 2.81 22.90
N VAL A 56 -4.18 3.47 24.02
CA VAL A 56 -4.27 4.93 24.07
C VAL A 56 -3.25 5.45 25.06
N VAL A 57 -2.38 6.33 24.61
CA VAL A 57 -1.45 7.05 25.48
C VAL A 57 -2.05 8.41 25.80
N ASP A 58 -2.13 8.74 27.09
CA ASP A 58 -2.67 10.01 27.54
C ASP A 58 -1.75 11.16 27.10
N GLU A 59 -2.34 12.26 26.66
CA GLU A 59 -1.61 13.42 26.13
C GLU A 59 -0.97 14.28 27.21
N ASN A 60 -1.55 14.28 28.41
CA ASN A 60 -1.17 15.15 29.52
C ASN A 60 -0.30 14.43 30.57
N ALA A 61 -0.35 13.10 30.59
CA ALA A 61 0.43 12.29 31.53
C ALA A 61 0.94 11.01 30.84
N PRO A 62 2.05 10.40 31.30
CA PRO A 62 2.56 9.15 30.76
C PRO A 62 1.72 7.93 31.20
N LYS A 63 0.39 8.06 31.12
CA LYS A 63 -0.58 7.00 31.38
C LYS A 63 -0.90 6.29 30.08
N VAL A 64 -1.18 4.99 30.19
CA VAL A 64 -1.58 4.18 29.06
C VAL A 64 -2.87 3.44 29.40
N TYR A 65 -3.72 3.35 28.40
CA TYR A 65 -5.01 2.70 28.47
C TYR A 65 -5.04 1.59 27.43
N LEU A 66 -5.56 0.43 27.83
CA LEU A 66 -5.56 -0.78 27.00
C LEU A 66 -6.99 -1.31 26.86
N CYS A 67 -7.39 -1.59 25.63
CA CYS A 67 -8.62 -2.31 25.31
C CYS A 67 -8.27 -3.41 24.32
N ALA A 68 -8.45 -4.67 24.72
CA ALA A 68 -8.29 -5.81 23.84
C ALA A 68 -9.63 -6.54 23.71
N LYS A 69 -10.05 -6.82 22.47
CA LYS A 69 -11.27 -7.57 22.19
C LYS A 69 -10.95 -8.88 21.51
N LYS A 70 -11.41 -9.97 22.10
CA LYS A 70 -11.34 -11.32 21.52
C LYS A 70 -12.47 -11.51 20.51
N THR A 71 -12.13 -12.01 19.32
CA THR A 71 -13.11 -12.45 18.33
C THR A 71 -13.52 -13.90 18.62
N LEU A 72 -14.82 -14.14 18.77
CA LEU A 72 -15.39 -15.49 18.95
C LEU A 72 -15.64 -16.17 17.59
N PRO A 73 -15.86 -17.50 17.56
CA PRO A 73 -16.10 -18.23 16.30
C PRO A 73 -17.30 -17.74 15.48
N ASP A 74 -18.31 -17.15 16.14
CA ASP A 74 -19.48 -16.55 15.49
C ASP A 74 -19.22 -15.13 14.95
N GLY A 75 -17.98 -14.64 15.08
CA GLY A 75 -17.56 -13.29 14.69
C GLY A 75 -17.88 -12.20 15.71
N SER A 76 -18.59 -12.51 16.80
CA SER A 76 -18.86 -11.55 17.87
C SER A 76 -17.57 -11.19 18.61
N LYS A 77 -17.57 -10.03 19.28
CA LYS A 77 -16.40 -9.50 19.99
C LYS A 77 -16.70 -9.32 21.47
N VAL A 78 -15.85 -9.89 22.31
CA VAL A 78 -15.93 -9.76 23.78
C VAL A 78 -14.65 -9.14 24.31
N TYR A 79 -14.73 -8.42 25.44
CA TYR A 79 -13.52 -7.91 26.08
C TYR A 79 -12.66 -9.08 26.57
N TRP A 80 -11.36 -8.98 26.31
CA TRP A 80 -10.39 -9.94 26.79
C TRP A 80 -9.95 -9.56 28.20
N ASP A 81 -9.91 -10.53 29.10
CA ASP A 81 -9.55 -10.38 30.51
C ASP A 81 -8.03 -10.50 30.78
N PHE A 82 -7.22 -10.50 29.71
CA PHE A 82 -5.76 -10.65 29.74
C PHE A 82 -5.27 -11.99 30.30
N THR A 83 -6.15 -12.98 30.39
CA THR A 83 -5.79 -14.35 30.74
C THR A 83 -5.51 -15.17 29.49
N ARG A 84 -4.87 -16.34 29.62
CA ARG A 84 -4.69 -17.29 28.52
C ARG A 84 -3.91 -16.70 27.31
N TRP A 85 -2.96 -15.81 27.59
CA TRP A 85 -2.17 -15.08 26.59
C TRP A 85 -1.39 -15.99 25.62
N ARG A 86 -1.01 -17.21 26.04
CA ARG A 86 -0.33 -18.20 25.17
C ARG A 86 -1.13 -18.61 23.92
N TYR A 87 -2.44 -18.38 23.92
CA TYR A 87 -3.33 -18.66 22.79
C TYR A 87 -3.73 -17.40 22.01
N ALA A 88 -3.27 -16.23 22.44
CA ALA A 88 -3.72 -14.95 21.93
C ALA A 88 -2.83 -14.50 20.76
N TRP A 89 -3.46 -14.15 19.65
CA TRP A 89 -2.79 -13.66 18.44
C TRP A 89 -3.39 -12.32 18.04
N ILE A 90 -2.55 -11.37 17.61
CA ILE A 90 -2.99 -10.04 17.18
C ILE A 90 -3.52 -10.14 15.75
N LYS A 91 -4.76 -9.66 15.58
CA LYS A 91 -5.36 -9.38 14.28
C LYS A 91 -5.16 -7.91 13.90
N GLY A 92 -5.41 -7.00 14.82
CA GLY A 92 -5.25 -5.57 14.57
C GLY A 92 -4.75 -4.86 15.80
N ILE A 93 -3.96 -3.82 15.58
CA ILE A 93 -3.49 -2.94 16.64
C ILE A 93 -3.71 -1.48 16.23
N VAL A 94 -4.26 -0.71 17.16
CA VAL A 94 -4.42 0.73 17.05
C VAL A 94 -3.68 1.38 18.21
N ILE A 95 -2.75 2.28 17.94
CA ILE A 95 -2.02 3.07 18.94
C ILE A 95 -2.36 4.53 18.72
N ASN A 96 -3.08 5.14 19.66
CA ASN A 96 -3.51 6.53 19.55
C ASN A 96 -2.98 7.37 20.70
N GLY A 97 -2.67 8.64 20.44
CA GLY A 97 -2.52 9.64 21.48
C GLY A 97 -3.77 10.54 21.49
N ALA A 98 -4.65 10.36 22.47
CA ALA A 98 -5.90 11.12 22.56
C ALA A 98 -6.49 11.05 23.97
N SER A 99 -7.37 12.01 24.28
CA SER A 99 -8.24 11.94 25.46
C SER A 99 -9.07 10.64 25.47
N VAL A 100 -9.07 9.98 26.62
CA VAL A 100 -9.62 8.64 26.84
C VAL A 100 -11.14 8.64 26.62
N ARG A 101 -11.63 7.73 25.77
CA ARG A 101 -13.07 7.41 25.69
C ARG A 101 -13.45 6.48 26.84
N ASN A 102 -14.68 6.58 27.35
CA ASN A 102 -15.24 5.84 28.50
C ASN A 102 -15.15 4.30 28.47
N SER A 103 -14.59 3.67 27.43
CA SER A 103 -14.53 2.22 27.25
C SER A 103 -13.12 1.62 27.36
N ILE A 104 -12.11 2.37 27.81
CA ILE A 104 -10.72 1.90 27.91
C ILE A 104 -10.27 2.00 29.36
N VAL A 105 -9.60 0.96 29.85
CA VAL A 105 -9.14 0.85 31.24
C VAL A 105 -7.67 1.27 31.31
N GLU A 106 -7.31 2.03 32.35
CA GLU A 106 -5.90 2.34 32.64
C GLU A 106 -5.16 1.03 32.89
N ALA A 107 -4.03 0.83 32.22
CA ALA A 107 -3.29 -0.42 32.24
C ALA A 107 -1.84 -0.17 32.65
N ASP A 108 -1.23 -1.20 33.25
CA ASP A 108 0.20 -1.19 33.51
C ASP A 108 1.00 -1.26 32.20
N VAL A 109 2.14 -0.57 32.15
CA VAL A 109 2.97 -0.51 30.93
C VAL A 109 3.47 -1.90 30.52
N ASP A 110 3.85 -2.76 31.45
CA ASP A 110 4.34 -4.10 31.12
C ASP A 110 3.21 -5.00 30.60
N GLN A 111 1.97 -4.77 31.03
CA GLN A 111 0.79 -5.42 30.46
C GLN A 111 0.57 -4.97 29.01
N VAL A 112 0.72 -3.68 28.71
CA VAL A 112 0.63 -3.14 27.34
C VAL A 112 1.73 -3.73 26.47
N LEU A 113 2.99 -3.62 26.89
CA LEU A 113 4.14 -4.10 26.12
C LEU A 113 4.01 -5.59 25.77
N ARG A 114 3.61 -6.41 26.75
CA ARG A 114 3.35 -7.84 26.53
C ARG A 114 2.21 -8.10 25.56
N THR A 115 1.14 -7.29 25.62
CA THR A 115 -0.03 -7.46 24.75
C THR A 115 0.29 -7.11 23.30
N VAL A 116 1.05 -6.04 23.07
CA VAL A 116 1.40 -5.59 21.71
C VAL A 116 2.54 -6.38 21.08
N SER A 117 3.30 -7.14 21.88
CA SER A 117 4.36 -8.05 21.41
C SER A 117 3.85 -9.44 21.06
N LEU A 118 2.56 -9.73 21.27
CA LEU A 118 1.96 -11.03 20.94
C LEU A 118 2.11 -11.35 19.43
N PRO A 119 2.16 -12.63 19.03
CA PRO A 119 2.26 -13.04 17.63
C PRO A 119 1.13 -12.45 16.76
N ILE A 120 1.43 -12.12 15.50
CA ILE A 120 0.44 -11.61 14.54
C ILE A 120 -0.11 -12.77 13.73
N GLN A 121 -1.43 -12.85 13.56
CA GLN A 121 -2.02 -13.90 12.73
C GLN A 121 -1.58 -13.69 11.27
N PRO A 122 -0.86 -14.65 10.66
CA PRO A 122 -0.55 -14.59 9.24
C PRO A 122 -1.85 -14.62 8.45
N SER A 123 -1.89 -13.79 7.43
CA SER A 123 -3.05 -13.57 6.58
C SER A 123 -3.11 -14.64 5.48
N ASP A 124 -3.28 -15.91 5.86
CA ASP A 124 -3.30 -17.03 4.90
C ASP A 124 -4.66 -17.19 4.22
N ASP A 125 -5.71 -16.60 4.81
CA ASP A 125 -7.05 -16.69 4.27
C ASP A 125 -7.21 -15.72 3.07
N LEU A 126 -7.10 -16.29 1.87
CA LEU A 126 -7.23 -15.61 0.58
C LEU A 126 -8.58 -14.86 0.44
N TYR A 127 -9.59 -15.22 1.25
CA TYR A 127 -10.96 -14.72 1.16
C TYR A 127 -11.47 -14.04 2.44
N ALA A 128 -10.89 -14.32 3.62
CA ALA A 128 -11.19 -13.54 4.82
C ALA A 128 -10.23 -12.34 4.88
N LEU A 129 -10.79 -11.13 4.70
CA LEU A 129 -10.17 -9.81 4.94
C LEU A 129 -8.75 -9.91 5.53
N ARG A 130 -7.72 -9.53 4.76
CA ARG A 130 -6.32 -9.44 5.21
C ARG A 130 -6.19 -8.44 6.36
N VAL A 131 -6.55 -8.84 7.58
CA VAL A 131 -6.57 -7.97 8.76
C VAL A 131 -5.32 -8.29 9.57
N GLY A 132 -4.20 -7.77 9.07
CA GLY A 132 -3.10 -7.33 9.90
C GLY A 132 -3.04 -5.81 9.73
N ARG A 133 -3.69 -5.04 10.61
CA ARG A 133 -3.65 -3.57 10.54
C ARG A 133 -2.97 -2.99 11.77
N LEU A 134 -1.88 -2.27 11.54
CA LEU A 134 -1.28 -1.36 12.51
C LEU A 134 -1.71 0.06 12.15
N SER A 135 -2.52 0.70 12.99
CA SER A 135 -2.84 2.12 12.85
C SER A 135 -2.25 2.92 14.00
N ILE A 136 -1.44 3.92 13.70
CA ILE A 136 -0.82 4.78 14.69
C ILE A 136 -1.28 6.19 14.40
N SER A 137 -2.12 6.75 15.28
CA SER A 137 -2.54 8.15 15.19
C SER A 137 -2.10 8.88 16.44
N LEU A 138 -0.91 9.48 16.39
CA LEU A 138 -0.47 10.42 17.41
C LEU A 138 -1.15 11.77 17.15
N PRO A 139 -1.60 12.46 18.19
CA PRO A 139 -2.82 13.26 18.22
C PRO A 139 -3.07 14.04 16.94
N PHE A 140 -4.18 13.68 16.31
CA PHE A 140 -4.80 14.48 15.26
C PHE A 140 -5.95 15.22 15.94
N GLY A 141 -6.00 16.54 15.81
CA GLY A 141 -7.18 17.30 16.21
C GLY A 141 -8.41 16.63 15.60
N GLN A 142 -9.42 16.36 16.42
CA GLN A 142 -10.66 15.76 15.90
C GLN A 142 -11.15 16.63 14.75
N TYR A 143 -11.44 16.02 13.59
CA TYR A 143 -12.44 16.58 12.71
C TYR A 143 -13.75 16.45 13.48
N SER A 144 -14.12 17.49 14.24
CA SER A 144 -15.51 17.64 14.58
C SER A 144 -16.24 17.82 13.25
N ASP A 145 -17.04 16.83 12.86
CA ASP A 145 -18.11 17.02 11.88
C ASP A 145 -19.05 18.08 12.45
N CYS A 146 -18.70 19.33 12.20
CA CYS A 146 -19.60 20.46 12.26
C CYS A 146 -19.54 21.14 10.91
N ASP A 147 -20.43 20.69 10.03
CA ASP A 147 -21.15 21.59 9.14
C ASP A 147 -21.59 22.80 9.98
N ASN A 148 -20.85 23.91 9.90
CA ASN A 148 -21.34 25.29 9.86
C ASN A 148 -20.22 26.30 10.23
N LEU A 149 -19.73 26.98 9.19
CA LEU A 149 -19.39 28.41 9.15
C LEU A 149 -18.57 29.00 10.32
N GLY A 150 -17.33 28.55 10.42
CA GLY A 150 -16.26 29.21 11.14
C GLY A 150 -15.19 28.17 11.37
N ALA A 151 -14.06 28.25 10.64
CA ALA A 151 -13.01 27.25 10.71
C ALA A 151 -12.64 27.02 12.19
N PRO A 152 -13.03 25.88 12.80
CA PRO A 152 -12.75 25.65 14.20
C PRO A 152 -11.24 25.68 14.35
N HIS A 153 -10.77 26.36 15.39
CA HIS A 153 -9.39 26.27 15.83
C HIS A 153 -9.06 24.79 15.97
N ARG A 154 -8.21 24.27 15.10
CA ARG A 154 -7.68 22.92 15.23
C ARG A 154 -6.74 22.97 16.42
N ASP A 155 -7.25 22.68 17.60
CA ASP A 155 -6.40 22.43 18.75
C ASP A 155 -5.74 21.08 18.51
N TYR A 156 -4.55 21.15 17.89
CA TYR A 156 -3.65 20.03 17.78
C TYR A 156 -3.16 19.74 19.19
N PHE A 157 -3.64 18.65 19.79
CA PHE A 157 -3.05 18.15 21.02
C PHE A 157 -1.62 17.74 20.72
N VAL A 158 -0.68 18.21 21.53
CA VAL A 158 0.72 17.79 21.48
C VAL A 158 0.92 16.91 22.69
N LEU A 159 1.34 15.66 22.47
CA LEU A 159 1.70 14.76 23.56
C LEU A 159 2.84 15.39 24.38
N SER A 160 2.81 15.21 25.70
CA SER A 160 3.99 15.50 26.52
C SER A 160 5.21 14.70 26.02
N PRO A 161 6.44 15.17 26.25
CA PRO A 161 7.66 14.42 25.91
C PRO A 161 7.67 13.00 26.49
N GLU A 162 7.18 12.82 27.72
CA GLU A 162 7.10 11.54 28.43
C GLU A 162 6.05 10.61 27.80
N SER A 163 4.84 11.11 27.50
CA SER A 163 3.82 10.33 26.79
C SER A 163 4.30 9.89 25.43
N SER A 164 5.07 10.73 24.76
CA SER A 164 5.59 10.40 23.45
C SER A 164 6.71 9.38 23.50
N ALA A 165 7.62 9.48 24.47
CA ALA A 165 8.62 8.45 24.73
C ALA A 165 7.94 7.10 25.03
N LEU A 166 6.83 7.10 25.79
CA LEU A 166 6.05 5.91 26.06
C LEU A 166 5.40 5.33 24.78
N ALA A 167 4.79 6.17 23.94
CA ALA A 167 4.21 5.74 22.67
C ALA A 167 5.27 5.12 21.74
N LEU A 168 6.46 5.71 21.67
CA LEU A 168 7.58 5.20 20.89
C LEU A 168 8.12 3.87 21.46
N ARG A 169 8.19 3.73 22.78
CA ARG A 169 8.55 2.47 23.45
C ARG A 169 7.55 1.36 23.13
N ILE A 170 6.26 1.68 23.12
CA ILE A 170 5.20 0.73 22.74
C ILE A 170 5.38 0.34 21.27
N LEU A 171 5.61 1.31 20.37
CA LEU A 171 5.84 1.05 18.94
C LEU A 171 7.04 0.13 18.69
N GLN A 172 8.13 0.28 19.44
CA GLN A 172 9.35 -0.51 19.26
C GLN A 172 9.17 -2.01 19.52
N VAL A 173 8.20 -2.41 20.35
CA VAL A 173 7.93 -3.82 20.66
C VAL A 173 6.83 -4.42 19.79
N VAL A 174 6.20 -3.63 18.92
CA VAL A 174 5.19 -4.09 17.97
C VAL A 174 5.85 -4.97 16.91
N GLN A 175 5.27 -6.16 16.69
CA GLN A 175 5.70 -7.10 15.65
C GLN A 175 5.54 -6.49 14.24
N LYS A 176 6.39 -6.89 13.29
CA LYS A 176 6.50 -6.24 11.96
C LYS A 176 5.93 -7.06 10.80
N GLU A 177 4.86 -7.81 11.09
CA GLU A 177 4.29 -8.80 10.16
C GLU A 177 2.89 -8.42 9.63
N PHE A 178 2.38 -7.25 10.01
CA PHE A 178 1.15 -6.68 9.46
C PHE A 178 1.24 -6.42 7.95
N THR A 179 0.13 -6.69 7.25
CA THR A 179 -0.01 -6.43 5.82
C THR A 179 -0.37 -4.97 5.52
N ILE A 180 -1.03 -4.28 6.45
CA ILE A 180 -1.43 -2.88 6.33
C ILE A 180 -0.87 -2.10 7.51
N VAL A 181 -0.04 -1.10 7.20
CA VAL A 181 0.50 -0.16 8.18
C VAL A 181 0.01 1.23 7.83
N ASP A 182 -0.61 1.91 8.79
CA ASP A 182 -1.15 3.26 8.66
C ASP A 182 -0.61 4.11 9.80
N MET A 183 0.46 4.84 9.54
CA MET A 183 1.15 5.64 10.53
C MET A 183 0.99 7.12 10.23
N ASN A 184 0.42 7.84 11.19
CA ASN A 184 0.15 9.25 11.09
C ASN A 184 0.89 10.02 12.20
N ARG A 185 1.82 10.88 11.77
CA ARG A 185 2.70 11.70 12.61
C ARG A 185 2.34 13.17 12.44
N ALA A 186 1.18 13.60 12.95
CA ALA A 186 0.66 14.93 12.62
C ALA A 186 1.15 16.08 13.50
N ALA A 187 1.44 15.82 14.78
CA ALA A 187 1.59 16.88 15.78
C ALA A 187 2.78 16.71 16.74
N PHE A 188 3.49 15.57 16.71
CA PHE A 188 4.60 15.33 17.63
C PHE A 188 5.96 15.52 16.94
N GLU A 189 6.84 16.30 17.58
CA GLU A 189 8.27 16.25 17.29
C GLU A 189 8.77 14.88 17.70
N ASP A 190 9.01 13.96 16.77
CA ASP A 190 9.86 12.79 17.00
C ASP A 190 11.31 13.20 16.65
N PRO A 191 12.06 13.78 17.62
CA PRO A 191 13.42 14.25 17.39
C PRO A 191 14.37 13.11 17.11
N SER A 192 14.11 11.92 17.66
CA SER A 192 14.94 10.73 17.50
C SER A 192 14.76 10.05 16.14
N GLY A 193 13.67 10.34 15.42
CA GLY A 193 13.37 9.71 14.13
C GLY A 193 12.86 8.28 14.28
N ILE A 194 12.43 7.85 15.47
CA ILE A 194 12.03 6.47 15.77
C ILE A 194 10.88 6.02 14.88
N CYS A 195 9.90 6.89 14.57
CA CYS A 195 8.81 6.53 13.68
C CYS A 195 9.34 6.22 12.27
N LEU A 196 10.27 7.03 11.80
CA LEU A 196 10.89 6.82 10.49
C LEU A 196 11.82 5.61 10.48
N ASP A 197 12.55 5.35 11.56
CA ASP A 197 13.34 4.12 11.73
C ASP A 197 12.45 2.89 11.69
N PHE A 198 11.34 2.92 12.42
CA PHE A 198 10.34 1.86 12.40
C PHE A 198 9.85 1.59 10.98
N ILE A 199 9.43 2.64 10.24
CA ILE A 199 8.95 2.47 8.86
C ILE A 199 10.05 1.98 7.91
N THR A 200 11.27 2.51 8.05
CA THR A 200 12.42 2.12 7.23
C THR A 200 12.76 0.66 7.46
N ASP A 201 12.79 0.23 8.71
CA ASP A 201 13.01 -1.16 9.10
C ASP A 201 11.87 -2.07 8.62
N TYR A 202 10.62 -1.61 8.73
CA TYR A 202 9.46 -2.33 8.21
C TYR A 202 9.53 -2.55 6.70
N LEU A 203 9.95 -1.54 5.95
CA LEU A 203 10.12 -1.64 4.49
C LEU A 203 11.25 -2.60 4.12
N ALA A 204 12.32 -2.65 4.92
CA ALA A 204 13.46 -3.52 4.69
C ALA A 204 13.19 -4.99 5.07
N HIS A 205 12.45 -5.22 6.16
CA HIS A 205 12.35 -6.52 6.80
C HIS A 205 10.92 -7.06 6.93
N GLY A 206 9.89 -6.33 6.49
CA GLY A 206 8.49 -6.75 6.58
C GLY A 206 8.04 -7.52 5.34
N PRO A 207 8.15 -8.87 5.30
CA PRO A 207 7.87 -9.66 4.11
C PRO A 207 6.42 -9.53 3.65
N ASN A 208 5.52 -9.27 4.60
CA ASN A 208 4.08 -9.29 4.40
C ASN A 208 3.48 -7.93 4.05
N LEU A 209 4.26 -6.84 4.08
CA LEU A 209 3.73 -5.49 3.88
C LEU A 209 3.06 -5.36 2.50
N GLU A 210 1.78 -5.05 2.44
CA GLU A 210 1.07 -4.79 1.20
C GLU A 210 0.75 -3.30 1.07
N THR A 211 0.31 -2.67 2.15
CA THR A 211 -0.04 -1.26 2.12
C THR A 211 0.64 -0.52 3.26
N LEU A 212 1.32 0.57 2.93
CA LEU A 212 1.87 1.50 3.90
C LEU A 212 1.32 2.90 3.62
N PHE A 213 0.60 3.45 4.58
CA PHE A 213 0.29 4.87 4.65
C PHE A 213 1.21 5.49 5.71
N TYR A 214 2.03 6.46 5.31
CA TYR A 214 2.82 7.24 6.24
C TYR A 214 2.55 8.73 6.01
N TYR A 215 1.97 9.38 7.00
CA TYR A 215 1.69 10.81 6.99
C TYR A 215 2.68 11.55 7.88
N HIS A 216 3.50 12.40 7.28
CA HIS A 216 4.38 13.31 8.01
C HIS A 216 3.66 14.65 8.23
N GLY A 217 3.67 15.19 9.45
CA GLY A 217 2.96 16.44 9.77
C GLY A 217 3.51 17.64 8.98
N HIS A 218 2.64 18.57 8.59
CA HIS A 218 3.01 19.75 7.77
C HIS A 218 3.97 20.74 8.46
N GLN A 219 4.07 20.70 9.79
CA GLN A 219 4.80 21.70 10.58
C GLN A 219 6.24 21.31 10.93
N VAL A 220 6.64 20.06 10.71
CA VAL A 220 8.02 19.64 10.92
C VAL A 220 8.81 20.12 9.71
N GLY A 221 9.74 21.07 9.93
CA GLY A 221 10.65 21.52 8.88
C GLY A 221 11.27 20.31 8.19
N LYS A 222 11.28 20.28 6.86
CA LYS A 222 11.77 19.15 6.05
C LYS A 222 13.18 18.78 6.50
N ARG A 223 13.32 17.70 7.26
CA ARG A 223 14.61 17.32 7.78
C ARG A 223 15.36 16.50 6.72
N PRO A 224 16.65 16.75 6.48
CA PRO A 224 17.42 15.99 5.48
C PRO A 224 17.39 14.46 5.73
N GLU A 225 17.34 14.04 7.00
CA GLU A 225 17.28 12.64 7.42
C GLU A 225 16.02 11.91 6.96
N ASP A 226 14.90 12.63 6.72
CA ASP A 226 13.67 12.03 6.25
C ASP A 226 13.81 11.39 4.86
N ARG A 227 14.88 11.73 4.13
CA ARG A 227 15.21 11.12 2.83
C ARG A 227 15.78 9.72 2.93
N ARG A 228 16.14 9.22 4.12
CA ARG A 228 16.71 7.87 4.30
C ARG A 228 15.75 6.73 3.94
N ILE A 229 14.46 7.02 3.84
CA ILE A 229 13.44 6.05 3.40
C ILE A 229 13.57 5.70 1.91
N TRP A 230 14.01 6.64 1.06
CA TRP A 230 14.05 6.43 -0.39
C TRP A 230 15.10 5.40 -0.84
N PRO A 231 16.32 5.35 -0.27
CA PRO A 231 17.25 4.25 -0.48
C PRO A 231 16.69 2.85 -0.15
N VAL A 232 15.73 2.75 0.76
CA VAL A 232 15.08 1.47 1.11
C VAL A 232 13.94 1.15 0.16
N ILE A 233 13.20 2.16 -0.32
CA ILE A 233 12.09 1.96 -1.26
C ILE A 233 12.58 1.56 -2.66
N ALA A 234 13.65 2.18 -3.16
CA ALA A 234 14.08 1.95 -4.54
C ALA A 234 14.37 0.46 -4.86
N PRO A 235 15.12 -0.30 -4.03
CA PRO A 235 15.34 -1.73 -4.23
C PRO A 235 14.05 -2.57 -4.27
N LEU A 236 12.97 -2.16 -3.59
CA LEU A 236 11.69 -2.89 -3.61
C LEU A 236 11.07 -2.94 -5.02
N PHE A 237 11.43 -2.01 -5.90
CA PHE A 237 10.99 -1.99 -7.29
C PHE A 237 11.84 -2.88 -8.21
N ALA A 238 13.04 -3.29 -7.77
CA ALA A 238 13.89 -4.26 -8.46
C ALA A 238 13.62 -5.70 -8.02
N GLN A 239 13.29 -5.90 -6.75
CA GLN A 239 13.16 -7.21 -6.13
C GLN A 239 11.77 -7.81 -6.36
N GLU A 240 11.72 -9.09 -6.70
CA GLU A 240 10.50 -9.88 -6.61
C GLU A 240 10.18 -10.18 -5.15
N ARG A 241 8.92 -10.01 -4.74
CA ARG A 241 8.49 -10.33 -3.36
C ARG A 241 8.03 -11.77 -3.16
N GLY A 242 8.28 -12.63 -4.15
CA GLY A 242 7.93 -14.05 -4.13
C GLY A 242 6.61 -14.36 -4.86
N ALA A 243 6.67 -15.31 -5.78
CA ALA A 243 5.59 -15.73 -6.69
C ALA A 243 4.42 -16.48 -6.01
N GLY A 244 4.43 -16.68 -4.70
CA GLY A 244 3.39 -17.42 -3.96
C GLY A 244 2.04 -16.70 -3.85
N LYS A 245 1.95 -15.44 -4.28
CA LYS A 245 0.69 -14.69 -4.31
C LYS A 245 0.12 -14.69 -5.73
N GLU A 246 -0.52 -15.80 -6.14
CA GLU A 246 -1.28 -15.87 -7.40
C GLU A 246 -2.36 -14.78 -7.53
N LEU A 247 -2.69 -14.11 -6.42
CA LEU A 247 -3.59 -12.95 -6.35
C LEU A 247 -2.89 -11.60 -6.05
N GLY A 248 -1.60 -11.48 -6.36
CA GLY A 248 -0.93 -10.19 -6.57
C GLY A 248 -1.13 -9.19 -5.43
N GLY A 249 -0.50 -9.44 -4.28
CA GLY A 249 -0.44 -8.44 -3.20
C GLY A 249 0.27 -7.17 -3.71
N LEU A 250 -0.52 -6.21 -4.19
CA LEU A 250 -0.04 -4.91 -4.64
C LEU A 250 0.71 -4.24 -3.48
N LEU A 251 2.00 -3.96 -3.65
CA LEU A 251 2.70 -3.09 -2.72
C LEU A 251 2.27 -1.64 -3.00
N ASN A 252 1.49 -1.05 -2.10
CA ASN A 252 1.00 0.31 -2.19
C ASN A 252 1.56 1.16 -1.06
N LEU A 253 2.54 2.00 -1.38
CA LEU A 253 3.13 2.97 -0.46
C LEU A 253 2.51 4.35 -0.72
N ARG A 254 2.03 5.01 0.31
CA ARG A 254 1.55 6.39 0.25
C ARG A 254 2.22 7.22 1.34
N LEU A 255 3.14 8.07 0.90
CA LEU A 255 4.07 8.83 1.72
C LEU A 255 3.72 10.31 1.64
N VAL A 256 2.90 10.78 2.57
CA VAL A 256 2.35 12.14 2.58
C VAL A 256 3.32 13.08 3.29
N ASN A 257 3.59 14.25 2.71
CA ASN A 257 4.48 15.30 3.20
C ASN A 257 5.96 14.92 3.43
N LEU A 258 6.46 13.78 2.94
CA LEU A 258 7.88 13.46 3.01
C LEU A 258 8.70 14.30 2.01
N PRO A 259 9.92 14.75 2.36
CA PRO A 259 10.78 15.44 1.42
C PRO A 259 11.19 14.48 0.31
N PHE A 260 10.99 14.93 -0.91
CA PHE A 260 11.19 14.11 -2.10
C PHE A 260 11.87 14.92 -3.19
N LYS A 261 12.93 14.37 -3.77
CA LYS A 261 13.69 14.99 -4.86
C LYS A 261 13.63 14.16 -6.13
N ASN A 262 14.02 14.80 -7.22
CA ASN A 262 14.09 14.17 -8.54
C ASN A 262 15.02 12.95 -8.54
N GLU A 263 16.14 13.02 -7.81
CA GLU A 263 17.08 11.90 -7.68
C GLU A 263 16.46 10.67 -7.01
N ASP A 264 15.47 10.85 -6.13
CA ASP A 264 14.81 9.75 -5.44
C ASP A 264 13.87 8.99 -6.41
N ILE A 265 13.21 9.70 -7.34
CA ILE A 265 12.47 9.07 -8.46
C ILE A 265 13.42 8.35 -9.39
N GLU A 266 14.51 9.01 -9.79
CA GLU A 266 15.45 8.41 -10.73
C GLU A 266 15.98 7.09 -10.18
N ARG A 267 16.28 7.01 -8.88
CA ARG A 267 16.66 5.76 -8.21
C ARG A 267 15.58 4.68 -8.31
N ILE A 268 14.32 5.01 -8.05
CA ILE A 268 13.21 4.04 -8.17
C ILE A 268 13.06 3.55 -9.60
N VAL A 269 13.10 4.46 -10.58
CA VAL A 269 12.99 4.13 -12.01
C VAL A 269 14.17 3.27 -12.44
N GLU A 270 15.40 3.61 -12.03
CA GLU A 270 16.61 2.86 -12.38
C GLU A 270 16.61 1.46 -11.75
N SER A 271 16.22 1.34 -10.48
CA SER A 271 16.08 0.03 -9.81
C SER A 271 15.08 -0.87 -10.54
N TRP A 272 13.90 -0.34 -10.90
CA TRP A 272 12.94 -1.09 -11.71
C TRP A 272 13.46 -1.41 -13.11
N TRP A 273 14.12 -0.47 -13.78
CA TRP A 273 14.67 -0.64 -15.13
C TRP A 273 15.73 -1.75 -15.20
N GLN A 274 16.43 -1.99 -14.08
CA GLN A 274 17.44 -3.04 -13.93
C GLN A 274 16.85 -4.39 -13.45
N SER A 275 15.54 -4.46 -13.21
CA SER A 275 14.84 -5.71 -12.85
C SER A 275 14.68 -6.63 -14.05
N ASP A 276 14.11 -7.82 -13.84
CA ASP A 276 13.66 -8.71 -14.92
C ASP A 276 12.44 -8.17 -15.69
N GLY A 277 11.79 -7.14 -15.17
CA GLY A 277 10.59 -6.53 -15.73
C GLY A 277 9.31 -7.29 -15.49
N ILE A 278 9.32 -8.36 -14.69
CA ILE A 278 8.15 -9.15 -14.34
C ILE A 278 7.10 -8.24 -13.71
N LEU A 279 5.83 -8.46 -14.09
CA LEU A 279 4.74 -7.65 -13.60
C LEU A 279 4.43 -7.99 -12.13
N GLU A 280 5.00 -7.19 -11.23
CA GLU A 280 4.56 -7.11 -9.84
C GLU A 280 3.98 -5.71 -9.59
N PRO A 281 2.65 -5.58 -9.39
CA PRO A 281 2.05 -4.28 -9.13
C PRO A 281 2.66 -3.64 -7.88
N LYS A 282 3.28 -2.47 -8.07
CA LYS A 282 3.88 -1.65 -7.01
C LYS A 282 3.52 -0.20 -7.24
N SER A 283 3.20 0.55 -6.20
CA SER A 283 3.00 1.99 -6.30
C SER A 283 3.58 2.72 -5.10
N VAL A 284 4.12 3.91 -5.36
CA VAL A 284 4.53 4.86 -4.33
C VAL A 284 3.98 6.23 -4.66
N GLY A 285 3.19 6.80 -3.76
CA GLY A 285 2.59 8.12 -3.88
C GLY A 285 3.15 9.14 -2.90
N TRP A 286 3.14 10.42 -3.28
CA TRP A 286 3.68 11.55 -2.51
C TRP A 286 2.99 12.88 -2.85
N ASP A 287 3.27 13.92 -2.05
CA ASP A 287 2.74 15.26 -2.27
C ASP A 287 3.67 16.14 -3.12
N ARG A 288 3.29 16.33 -4.39
CA ARG A 288 3.78 17.37 -5.31
C ARG A 288 5.30 17.38 -5.59
N PRO A 289 5.78 16.63 -6.61
CA PRO A 289 7.12 16.78 -7.16
C PRO A 289 7.21 18.05 -8.01
N ARG A 290 8.45 18.44 -8.34
CA ARG A 290 8.72 19.55 -9.26
C ARG A 290 8.49 19.12 -10.71
N ASN A 291 7.97 20.03 -11.55
CA ASN A 291 7.63 19.74 -12.95
C ASN A 291 8.83 19.35 -13.84
N THR A 292 10.07 19.67 -13.45
CA THR A 292 11.26 19.45 -14.30
C THR A 292 11.59 17.97 -14.52
N LEU A 293 11.24 17.11 -13.58
CA LEU A 293 11.63 15.70 -13.59
C LEU A 293 11.13 14.94 -14.82
N LEU A 294 9.88 15.13 -15.22
CA LEU A 294 9.30 14.39 -16.35
C LEU A 294 10.07 14.65 -17.65
N ARG A 295 10.65 15.86 -17.80
CA ARG A 295 11.49 16.21 -18.95
C ARG A 295 12.79 15.41 -18.96
N ASP A 296 13.43 15.26 -17.81
CA ASP A 296 14.69 14.53 -17.68
C ASP A 296 14.48 13.03 -17.90
N LEU A 297 13.42 12.45 -17.31
CA LEU A 297 13.03 11.06 -17.55
C LEU A 297 12.70 10.81 -19.02
N LYS A 298 11.95 11.72 -19.67
CA LYS A 298 11.62 11.61 -21.10
C LYS A 298 12.86 11.53 -21.97
N LYS A 299 13.88 12.34 -21.68
CA LYS A 299 15.15 12.33 -22.41
C LYS A 299 15.91 11.01 -22.21
N LYS A 300 15.84 10.43 -21.01
CA LYS A 300 16.62 9.23 -20.63
C LYS A 300 15.96 7.92 -21.09
N TYR A 301 14.64 7.78 -21.00
CA TYR A 301 13.94 6.47 -21.15
C TYR A 301 12.90 6.42 -22.29
N SER A 302 12.91 7.38 -23.21
CA SER A 302 11.98 7.40 -24.36
C SER A 302 10.49 7.31 -23.95
N CYS A 303 10.11 8.06 -22.92
CA CYS A 303 8.76 7.97 -22.34
C CYS A 303 7.65 8.42 -23.30
N VAL A 304 6.47 7.81 -23.18
CA VAL A 304 5.23 8.26 -23.82
C VAL A 304 4.50 9.20 -22.86
N GLU A 305 4.22 10.43 -23.29
CA GLU A 305 3.51 11.40 -22.46
C GLU A 305 2.05 11.03 -22.25
N HIS A 306 1.54 11.41 -21.08
CA HIS A 306 0.16 11.25 -20.66
C HIS A 306 -0.27 12.56 -19.98
N ARG A 307 -1.57 12.86 -19.96
CA ARG A 307 -2.15 14.09 -19.37
C ARG A 307 -1.51 14.52 -18.05
N ASP A 308 -1.32 13.56 -17.14
CA ASP A 308 -0.80 13.79 -15.78
C ASP A 308 0.59 13.20 -15.53
N GLY A 309 1.26 12.67 -16.56
CA GLY A 309 2.48 11.88 -16.36
C GLY A 309 3.13 11.34 -17.64
N ALA A 310 3.83 10.22 -17.52
CA ALA A 310 4.40 9.51 -18.64
C ALA A 310 4.53 8.01 -18.36
N TYR A 311 4.44 7.20 -19.42
CA TYR A 311 4.75 5.77 -19.39
C TYR A 311 6.21 5.55 -19.76
N ILE A 312 6.86 4.70 -18.99
CA ILE A 312 8.20 4.17 -19.24
C ILE A 312 8.02 2.67 -19.48
N PRO A 313 8.21 2.15 -20.70
CA PRO A 313 8.10 0.72 -20.97
C PRO A 313 9.36 0.00 -20.51
N HIS A 314 9.23 -1.14 -19.82
CA HIS A 314 10.41 -1.94 -19.48
C HIS A 314 11.04 -2.50 -20.76
N PRO A 315 12.37 -2.70 -20.84
CA PRO A 315 13.01 -3.35 -21.99
C PRO A 315 12.37 -4.70 -22.39
N THR A 316 11.96 -5.51 -21.42
CA THR A 316 11.31 -6.82 -21.66
C THR A 316 9.86 -6.71 -22.14
N ARG A 317 9.23 -5.53 -22.01
CA ARG A 317 7.82 -5.26 -22.36
C ARG A 317 6.80 -6.14 -21.64
N GLU A 318 7.14 -6.66 -20.46
CA GLU A 318 6.18 -7.34 -19.59
C GLU A 318 5.46 -6.35 -18.66
N SER A 319 6.18 -5.30 -18.24
CA SER A 319 5.65 -4.22 -17.40
C SER A 319 5.96 -2.83 -17.96
N SER A 320 5.31 -1.84 -17.39
CA SER A 320 5.61 -0.42 -17.61
C SER A 320 5.51 0.31 -16.30
N MET A 321 6.34 1.33 -16.13
CA MET A 321 6.26 2.25 -15.02
C MET A 321 5.50 3.50 -15.47
N TYR A 322 4.42 3.81 -14.78
CA TYR A 322 3.67 5.05 -14.95
C TYR A 322 4.09 6.06 -13.90
N VAL A 323 4.64 7.20 -14.35
CA VAL A 323 5.20 8.25 -13.49
C VAL A 323 4.35 9.50 -13.62
N THR A 324 3.80 10.00 -12.51
CA THR A 324 2.97 11.21 -12.48
C THR A 324 3.54 12.27 -11.55
N LYS A 325 2.86 13.42 -11.49
CA LYS A 325 3.11 14.43 -10.45
C LYS A 325 2.65 14.02 -9.04
N LYS A 326 2.24 12.78 -8.78
CA LYS A 326 1.78 12.38 -7.43
C LYS A 326 2.20 10.98 -7.05
N TYR A 327 2.58 10.14 -8.00
CA TYR A 327 2.95 8.76 -7.73
C TYR A 327 3.72 8.13 -8.89
N ILE A 328 4.43 7.06 -8.59
CA ILE A 328 4.96 6.06 -9.52
C ILE A 328 4.17 4.77 -9.33
N ARG A 329 3.90 4.06 -10.42
CA ARG A 329 3.24 2.76 -10.39
C ARG A 329 3.79 1.82 -11.46
N VAL A 330 4.15 0.60 -11.08
CA VAL A 330 4.38 -0.51 -12.01
C VAL A 330 3.04 -1.10 -12.42
N MET A 331 2.85 -1.29 -13.73
CA MET A 331 1.62 -1.79 -14.31
C MET A 331 1.91 -2.68 -15.52
N LYS A 332 0.90 -3.43 -15.97
CA LYS A 332 1.00 -4.28 -17.16
C LYS A 332 1.39 -3.45 -18.38
N TYR A 333 2.39 -3.90 -19.13
CA TYR A 333 2.74 -3.27 -20.40
C TYR A 333 1.56 -3.31 -21.37
N ARG A 334 1.40 -2.24 -22.15
CA ARG A 334 0.42 -2.14 -23.23
C ARG A 334 1.09 -1.56 -24.48
N PRO A 335 0.62 -1.91 -25.69
CA PRO A 335 1.23 -1.45 -26.93
C PRO A 335 1.35 0.08 -27.05
N TRP A 336 0.40 0.84 -26.50
CA TRP A 336 0.42 2.31 -26.51
C TRP A 336 1.35 2.94 -25.46
N HIS A 337 2.04 2.15 -24.63
CA HIS A 337 3.10 2.64 -23.74
C HIS A 337 4.43 2.91 -24.48
N VAL A 338 4.47 2.68 -25.80
CA VAL A 338 5.51 3.12 -26.73
C VAL A 338 4.87 3.94 -27.85
N PRO A 339 5.64 4.76 -28.59
CA PRO A 339 5.12 5.42 -29.78
C PRO A 339 4.57 4.39 -30.78
N VAL A 340 3.34 4.61 -31.23
CA VAL A 340 2.61 3.75 -32.18
C VAL A 340 2.61 4.40 -33.57
N ASP A 341 2.47 3.61 -34.62
CA ASP A 341 2.30 4.14 -35.97
C ASP A 341 0.82 4.27 -36.33
N PHE A 342 0.55 4.96 -37.44
CA PHE A 342 -0.79 5.05 -38.01
C PHE A 342 -1.45 3.67 -38.18
N LYS A 343 -0.73 2.66 -38.68
CA LYS A 343 -1.27 1.31 -38.94
C LYS A 343 -1.83 0.65 -37.68
N TRP A 344 -1.15 0.81 -36.54
CA TRP A 344 -1.64 0.25 -35.29
C TRP A 344 -2.93 0.94 -34.81
N ILE A 345 -2.98 2.28 -34.84
CA ILE A 345 -4.21 3.03 -34.50
C ILE A 345 -5.34 2.69 -35.45
N ASP A 346 -5.04 2.58 -36.74
CA ASP A 346 -5.98 2.20 -37.77
C ASP A 346 -6.65 0.85 -37.47
N SER A 347 -5.84 -0.15 -37.08
CA SER A 347 -6.35 -1.46 -36.66
C SER A 347 -7.24 -1.38 -35.42
N VAL A 348 -6.94 -0.52 -34.45
CA VAL A 348 -7.77 -0.33 -33.25
C VAL A 348 -9.13 0.25 -33.63
N ILE A 349 -9.16 1.22 -34.55
CA ILE A 349 -10.40 1.82 -35.04
C ILE A 349 -11.21 0.79 -35.84
N ASP A 350 -10.56 0.01 -36.70
CA ASP A 350 -11.20 -1.06 -37.47
C ASP A 350 -11.82 -2.14 -36.57
N GLU A 351 -11.14 -2.53 -35.48
CA GLU A 351 -11.70 -3.45 -34.48
C GLU A 351 -12.87 -2.85 -33.72
N TRP A 352 -12.75 -1.59 -33.30
CA TRP A 352 -13.84 -0.86 -32.63
C TRP A 352 -15.08 -0.77 -33.52
N MET A 353 -14.91 -0.45 -34.81
CA MET A 353 -15.99 -0.39 -35.82
C MET A 353 -16.68 -1.72 -36.09
N LYS A 354 -15.99 -2.85 -35.87
CA LYS A 354 -16.56 -4.20 -36.00
C LYS A 354 -17.31 -4.64 -34.75
N GLY A 355 -16.98 -4.06 -33.60
CA GLY A 355 -17.61 -4.36 -32.32
C GLY A 355 -18.90 -3.58 -32.11
N GLU A 356 -19.34 -3.52 -30.87
CA GLU A 356 -20.54 -2.76 -30.48
C GLU A 356 -20.26 -1.25 -30.36
N GLY A 357 -19.02 -0.80 -30.56
CA GLY A 357 -18.62 0.60 -30.43
C GLY A 357 -18.45 1.10 -28.98
N TYR A 358 -18.69 0.26 -27.97
CA TYR A 358 -18.54 0.67 -26.56
C TYR A 358 -17.10 0.58 -26.04
N LEU A 359 -16.37 -0.45 -26.48
CA LEU A 359 -15.06 -0.78 -25.95
C LEU A 359 -14.02 -0.67 -27.06
N LEU A 360 -12.93 0.00 -26.74
CA LEU A 360 -11.69 -0.06 -27.50
C LEU A 360 -10.95 -1.36 -27.13
N TRP A 361 -9.63 -1.32 -27.24
CA TRP A 361 -8.73 -2.41 -26.97
C TRP A 361 -8.84 -2.98 -25.53
N HIS A 362 -9.10 -4.29 -25.42
CA HIS A 362 -9.23 -5.04 -24.16
C HIS A 362 -10.15 -4.39 -23.11
N GLY A 363 -11.33 -3.90 -23.53
CA GLY A 363 -12.34 -3.39 -22.60
C GLY A 363 -12.04 -2.02 -22.02
N LYS A 364 -11.15 -1.24 -22.65
CA LYS A 364 -10.90 0.16 -22.30
C LYS A 364 -11.84 1.08 -23.09
N THR A 365 -12.34 2.12 -22.47
CA THR A 365 -13.08 3.21 -23.14
C THR A 365 -12.17 4.35 -23.56
N ARG A 366 -10.97 4.44 -22.97
CA ARG A 366 -10.01 5.50 -23.23
C ARG A 366 -8.57 5.03 -23.03
N PHE A 367 -7.66 5.48 -23.89
CA PHE A 367 -6.22 5.44 -23.63
C PHE A 367 -5.48 6.60 -24.30
N PHE A 368 -4.20 6.77 -23.94
CA PHE A 368 -3.34 7.85 -24.41
C PHE A 368 -2.11 7.26 -25.09
N PHE A 369 -1.64 7.88 -26.17
CA PHE A 369 -0.54 7.38 -26.97
C PHE A 369 0.25 8.53 -27.62
N THR A 370 1.40 8.21 -28.19
CA THR A 370 2.16 9.11 -29.06
C THR A 370 2.38 8.45 -30.41
N PHE A 371 2.41 9.24 -31.49
CA PHE A 371 2.78 8.71 -32.79
C PHE A 371 4.31 8.60 -32.94
N LYS A 372 4.77 7.61 -33.72
CA LYS A 372 6.16 7.48 -34.15
C LYS A 372 6.56 8.63 -35.08
N SER A 373 5.67 9.01 -35.99
CA SER A 373 5.87 10.13 -36.91
C SER A 373 4.83 11.22 -36.71
N LYS A 374 5.21 12.47 -36.98
CA LYS A 374 4.24 13.59 -37.04
C LYS A 374 3.23 13.41 -38.18
N ASP A 375 3.63 12.70 -39.24
CA ASP A 375 2.80 12.46 -40.42
C ASP A 375 1.69 11.42 -40.17
N ASP A 376 1.84 10.59 -39.11
CA ASP A 376 0.82 9.59 -38.76
C ASP A 376 -0.52 10.25 -38.38
N TRP A 377 -0.49 11.45 -37.77
CA TRP A 377 -1.72 12.23 -37.51
C TRP A 377 -2.38 12.70 -38.81
N THR A 378 -1.58 13.17 -39.77
CA THR A 378 -2.10 13.61 -41.07
C THR A 378 -2.74 12.44 -41.80
N ALA A 379 -2.10 11.26 -41.81
CA ALA A 379 -2.67 10.05 -42.39
C ALA A 379 -4.00 9.64 -41.74
N LEU A 380 -4.13 9.82 -40.42
CA LEU A 380 -5.37 9.54 -39.69
C LEU A 380 -6.50 10.48 -40.13
N VAL A 381 -6.22 11.78 -40.23
CA VAL A 381 -7.19 12.79 -40.70
C VAL A 381 -7.56 12.56 -42.17
N GLU A 382 -6.60 12.20 -43.02
CA GLU A 382 -6.87 11.88 -44.44
C GLU A 382 -7.81 10.67 -44.59
N LYS A 383 -7.63 9.63 -43.76
CA LYS A 383 -8.46 8.42 -43.85
C LYS A 383 -9.86 8.62 -43.27
N TYR A 384 -9.98 9.23 -42.09
CA TYR A 384 -11.22 9.25 -41.32
C TYR A 384 -12.02 10.55 -41.42
N GLY A 385 -11.49 11.55 -42.12
CA GLY A 385 -12.15 12.83 -42.34
C GLY A 385 -11.50 13.98 -41.58
N PRO A 386 -11.91 15.22 -41.88
CA PRO A 386 -11.28 16.41 -41.33
C PRO A 386 -11.41 16.46 -39.80
N ALA A 387 -10.34 16.87 -39.13
CA ALA A 387 -10.41 17.21 -37.71
C ALA A 387 -11.35 18.41 -37.52
N VAL A 388 -12.25 18.30 -36.55
CA VAL A 388 -13.19 19.33 -36.10
C VAL A 388 -12.58 20.18 -34.97
N GLY A 389 -13.25 21.28 -34.64
CA GLY A 389 -12.79 22.24 -33.63
C GLY A 389 -12.00 23.42 -34.22
N THR A 390 -11.89 24.51 -33.45
CA THR A 390 -11.25 25.76 -33.88
C THR A 390 -9.76 25.63 -34.16
N ASP A 391 -9.12 24.56 -33.67
CA ASP A 391 -7.70 24.30 -33.76
C ASP A 391 -7.35 23.03 -34.58
N GLY A 392 -8.35 22.34 -35.13
CA GLY A 392 -8.16 21.09 -35.87
C GLY A 392 -7.51 19.97 -35.06
N ARG A 393 -7.72 19.96 -33.74
CA ARG A 393 -7.10 18.97 -32.83
C ARG A 393 -8.01 17.78 -32.50
N LEU A 394 -9.28 17.81 -32.89
CA LEU A 394 -10.23 16.75 -32.55
C LEU A 394 -10.71 16.03 -33.80
N LEU A 395 -10.51 14.73 -33.90
CA LEU A 395 -11.09 13.89 -34.97
C LEU A 395 -12.26 13.09 -34.37
N SER A 396 -13.43 13.17 -35.00
CA SER A 396 -14.62 12.43 -34.56
C SER A 396 -15.02 11.41 -35.62
N ILE A 397 -15.07 10.14 -35.24
CA ILE A 397 -15.35 9.00 -36.14
C ILE A 397 -16.69 8.38 -35.71
N PRO A 398 -17.74 8.44 -36.57
CA PRO A 398 -19.06 7.93 -36.20
C PRO A 398 -19.12 6.40 -36.22
N HIS A 399 -19.80 5.81 -35.25
CA HIS A 399 -20.14 4.39 -35.22
C HIS A 399 -21.56 4.13 -35.77
N PRO A 400 -21.84 2.97 -36.38
CA PRO A 400 -23.20 2.58 -36.75
C PRO A 400 -24.21 2.51 -35.58
N HIS A 401 -23.74 2.35 -34.35
CA HIS A 401 -24.59 2.21 -33.14
C HIS A 401 -24.80 3.54 -32.38
N HIS A 402 -24.80 4.67 -33.07
CA HIS A 402 -25.04 6.01 -32.50
C HIS A 402 -24.02 6.49 -31.45
N CYS A 403 -22.89 5.78 -31.27
CA CYS A 403 -21.74 6.31 -30.55
C CYS A 403 -20.71 6.92 -31.52
N HIS A 404 -19.71 7.61 -30.98
CA HIS A 404 -18.59 8.11 -31.76
C HIS A 404 -17.27 7.90 -31.02
N LEU A 405 -16.21 7.80 -31.80
CA LEU A 405 -14.85 7.73 -31.32
C LEU A 405 -14.19 9.07 -31.51
N GLU A 406 -13.68 9.65 -30.43
CA GLU A 406 -12.91 10.88 -30.47
C GLU A 406 -11.42 10.58 -30.37
N VAL A 407 -10.64 11.10 -31.33
CA VAL A 407 -9.18 11.16 -31.25
C VAL A 407 -8.77 12.61 -31.08
N SER A 408 -8.32 12.97 -29.87
CA SER A 408 -7.86 14.33 -29.57
C SER A 408 -6.34 14.42 -29.58
N LYS A 409 -5.83 15.52 -30.15
CA LYS A 409 -4.42 15.87 -30.20
C LYS A 409 -4.12 16.91 -29.12
N GLU A 410 -3.22 16.56 -28.23
CA GLU A 410 -2.76 17.43 -27.15
C GLU A 410 -1.30 17.83 -27.38
N ASP A 411 -0.81 18.77 -26.57
CA ASP A 411 0.59 19.19 -26.63
C ASP A 411 1.49 18.03 -26.14
N GLY A 412 1.91 17.18 -27.06
CA GLY A 412 2.89 16.10 -26.85
C GLY A 412 2.32 14.67 -26.82
N TYR A 413 1.00 14.50 -26.84
CA TYR A 413 0.34 13.19 -26.87
C TYR A 413 -1.02 13.25 -27.59
N PHE A 414 -1.63 12.09 -27.78
CA PHE A 414 -2.97 11.91 -28.33
C PHE A 414 -3.82 11.12 -27.33
N ALA A 415 -5.12 11.38 -27.30
CA ALA A 415 -6.09 10.56 -26.58
C ALA A 415 -7.08 9.97 -27.58
N ILE A 416 -7.54 8.76 -27.32
CA ILE A 416 -8.63 8.10 -28.04
C ILE A 416 -9.67 7.67 -27.02
N GLU A 417 -10.93 8.08 -27.21
CA GLU A 417 -12.01 7.93 -26.24
C GLU A 417 -13.34 7.60 -26.94
N THR A 418 -14.09 6.63 -26.41
CA THR A 418 -15.45 6.34 -26.86
C THR A 418 -16.45 7.25 -26.15
N MET A 419 -17.36 7.82 -26.94
CA MET A 419 -18.38 8.77 -26.51
C MET A 419 -19.79 8.23 -26.82
N PHE A 420 -20.69 8.33 -25.85
CA PHE A 420 -22.06 7.78 -25.89
C PHE A 420 -23.12 8.86 -25.89
#